data_AF-A0A7J3MTI3-F1
#
_entry.id   AF-A0A7J3MTI3-F1
#
_cell.length_a   1.000
_cell.length_b   1.000
_cell.length_c   1.000
_cell.angle_alpha   90.00
_cell.angle_beta   90.00
_cell.angle_gamma   90.00
#
_symmetry.space_group_name_H-M   'P 1'
#
loop_
_entity.id
_entity.type
_entity.pdbx_description
1 polymer ?
#
loop_
_entity_poly.entity_id
_entity_poly.type
_entity_poly.pdbx_seq_one_letter_code
_entity_poly.pdbx_strand_id
1 'polypeptide(L)'
;MSNRSGLPEEKSRAPLYILLRKIALVHAIAASIWTIIMVLPMGPFPLLLRIIVGGGPSTWFIMGYLLFIITGSCGFAVLSYVYYTVEKEGKIINNQLALLGIVLTCVGTTAASTMLQIAGALGGYQYSIMHSPTEKIRLLLEPLVNPIRLLTIIAAIGIILQCLAALLTVRRTEPTHSLPNPNDDKNDH
;
A
#
# COMPACT_ATOMS: atom_id res chain seq x y z
N MET A 1 -20.42 -19.15 -45.46
CA MET A 1 -19.38 -19.47 -44.46
C MET A 1 -19.22 -18.26 -43.55
N SER A 2 -19.74 -18.36 -42.33
CA SER A 2 -19.85 -17.26 -41.36
C SER A 2 -18.54 -17.10 -40.59
N ASN A 3 -17.91 -15.93 -40.73
CA ASN A 3 -16.71 -15.54 -40.00
C ASN A 3 -17.14 -14.88 -38.68
N ARG A 4 -17.34 -15.67 -37.62
CA ARG A 4 -17.50 -15.15 -36.26
C ARG A 4 -16.11 -14.87 -35.69
N SER A 5 -15.62 -13.65 -35.92
CA SER A 5 -14.50 -13.12 -35.16
C SER A 5 -14.90 -13.06 -33.70
N GLY A 6 -14.33 -13.96 -32.90
CA GLY A 6 -14.41 -13.91 -31.45
C GLY A 6 -13.84 -12.58 -30.98
N LEU A 7 -14.72 -11.72 -30.47
CA LEU A 7 -14.31 -10.57 -29.69
C LEU A 7 -13.48 -11.08 -28.50
N PRO A 8 -12.28 -10.54 -28.27
CA PRO A 8 -11.46 -10.97 -27.16
C PRO A 8 -12.23 -10.76 -25.86
N GLU A 9 -12.34 -11.81 -25.05
CA GLU A 9 -12.89 -11.76 -23.70
C GLU A 9 -12.36 -10.51 -22.99
N GLU A 10 -13.23 -9.54 -22.77
CA GLU A 10 -12.99 -8.41 -21.88
C GLU A 10 -12.90 -9.02 -20.47
N LYS A 11 -11.71 -9.53 -20.15
CA LYS A 11 -11.36 -10.12 -18.86
C LYS A 11 -11.80 -9.13 -17.81
N SER A 12 -12.92 -9.44 -17.14
CA SER A 12 -13.53 -8.65 -16.07
C SER A 12 -12.47 -8.41 -14.99
N ARG A 13 -11.71 -7.32 -15.14
CA ARG A 13 -10.66 -6.96 -14.20
C ARG A 13 -11.39 -6.40 -13.00
N ALA A 14 -11.22 -7.07 -11.85
CA ALA A 14 -11.74 -6.57 -10.60
C ALA A 14 -11.35 -5.09 -10.44
N PRO A 15 -12.29 -4.22 -10.04
CA PRO A 15 -12.04 -2.79 -10.03
C PRO A 15 -11.00 -2.44 -8.98
N LEU A 16 -10.15 -1.48 -9.30
CA LEU A 16 -8.85 -1.31 -8.64
C LEU A 16 -9.00 -0.77 -7.21
N TYR A 17 -10.06 -0.02 -6.95
CA TYR A 17 -10.43 0.40 -5.59
C TYR A 17 -10.75 -0.77 -4.64
N ILE A 18 -11.27 -1.90 -5.15
CA ILE A 18 -11.54 -3.09 -4.32
C ILE A 18 -10.22 -3.72 -3.85
N LEU A 19 -9.21 -3.78 -4.72
CA LEU A 19 -7.90 -4.29 -4.37
C LEU A 19 -7.26 -3.44 -3.26
N LEU A 20 -7.25 -2.12 -3.44
CA LEU A 20 -6.75 -1.16 -2.43
C LEU A 20 -7.47 -1.31 -1.09
N ARG A 21 -8.80 -1.48 -1.11
CA ARG A 21 -9.60 -1.70 0.11
C ARG A 21 -9.20 -2.98 0.83
N LYS A 22 -8.97 -4.08 0.10
CA LYS A 22 -8.50 -5.35 0.68
C LYS A 22 -7.12 -5.19 1.32
N ILE A 23 -6.20 -4.51 0.65
CA ILE A 23 -4.84 -4.25 1.18
C ILE A 23 -4.91 -3.39 2.45
N ALA A 24 -5.75 -2.35 2.46
CA ALA A 24 -5.95 -1.49 3.62
C ALA A 24 -6.47 -2.26 4.84
N LEU A 25 -7.42 -3.19 4.62
CA LEU A 25 -7.95 -4.06 5.67
C LEU A 25 -6.90 -5.04 6.20
N VAL A 26 -6.08 -5.62 5.33
CA VAL A 26 -4.98 -6.51 5.75
C VAL A 26 -3.98 -5.74 6.62
N HIS A 27 -3.63 -4.51 6.24
CA HIS A 27 -2.76 -3.65 7.06
C HIS A 27 -3.41 -3.27 8.40
N ALA A 28 -4.72 -3.01 8.42
CA ALA A 28 -5.45 -2.72 9.66
C ALA A 28 -5.42 -3.92 10.63
N ILE A 29 -5.65 -5.13 10.11
CA ILE A 29 -5.59 -6.37 10.89
C ILE A 29 -4.18 -6.60 11.42
N ALA A 30 -3.16 -6.49 10.55
CA ALA A 30 -1.76 -6.64 10.94
C ALA A 30 -1.33 -5.60 11.99
N ALA A 31 -1.77 -4.36 11.84
CA ALA A 31 -1.51 -3.30 12.83
C ALA A 31 -2.20 -3.59 14.16
N SER A 32 -3.43 -4.12 14.14
CA SER A 32 -4.16 -4.52 15.34
C SER A 32 -3.43 -5.65 16.07
N ILE A 33 -2.94 -6.66 15.34
CA ILE A 33 -2.12 -7.74 15.90
C ILE A 33 -0.83 -7.17 16.52
N TRP A 34 -0.13 -6.27 15.80
CA TRP A 34 1.06 -5.61 16.33
C TRP A 34 0.77 -4.82 17.61
N THR A 35 -0.35 -4.10 17.66
CA THR A 35 -0.77 -3.33 18.84
C THR A 35 -0.99 -4.25 20.02
N ILE A 36 -1.68 -5.37 19.80
CA ILE A 36 -1.92 -6.39 20.83
C ILE A 36 -0.59 -6.94 21.36
N ILE A 37 0.34 -7.28 20.45
CA ILE A 37 1.69 -7.74 20.80
C ILE A 37 2.45 -6.71 21.64
N MET A 38 2.36 -5.42 21.28
CA MET A 38 3.04 -4.35 21.99
C MET A 38 2.47 -4.09 23.39
N VAL A 39 1.16 -4.24 23.57
CA VAL A 39 0.45 -3.88 24.82
C VAL A 39 0.39 -5.04 25.81
N LEU A 40 0.36 -6.28 25.33
CA LEU A 40 0.19 -7.45 26.20
C LEU A 40 1.43 -7.71 27.08
N PRO A 41 1.27 -7.84 28.41
CA PRO A 41 2.37 -8.08 29.35
C PRO A 41 2.77 -9.58 29.41
N MET A 42 2.69 -10.32 28.31
CA MET A 42 3.04 -11.75 28.25
C MET A 42 4.48 -11.93 27.78
N GLY A 43 5.30 -12.73 28.46
CA GLY A 43 6.70 -12.98 28.03
C GLY A 43 6.75 -13.62 26.63
N PRO A 44 7.61 -13.14 25.69
CA PRO A 44 8.75 -12.22 25.83
C PRO A 44 8.43 -10.70 25.63
N PHE A 45 7.16 -10.34 25.48
CA PHE A 45 6.71 -9.00 25.08
C PHE A 45 6.84 -7.84 26.10
N PRO A 46 6.96 -8.00 27.44
CA PRO A 46 7.12 -6.85 28.34
C PRO A 46 8.44 -6.08 28.14
N LEU A 47 9.40 -6.65 27.39
CA LEU A 47 10.62 -5.97 26.98
C LEU A 47 10.35 -4.82 26.01
N LEU A 48 9.34 -4.94 25.14
CA LEU A 48 9.02 -3.92 24.13
C LEU A 48 8.59 -2.60 24.76
N LEU A 49 7.69 -2.63 25.75
CA LEU A 49 7.31 -1.44 26.50
C LEU A 49 8.50 -0.79 27.21
N ARG A 50 9.37 -1.59 27.85
CA ARG A 50 10.59 -1.07 28.48
C ARG A 50 11.53 -0.39 27.48
N ILE A 51 11.69 -1.01 26.32
CA ILE A 51 12.50 -0.48 25.23
C ILE A 51 11.91 0.85 24.73
N ILE A 52 10.59 0.93 24.55
CA ILE A 52 9.90 2.16 24.11
C ILE A 52 10.09 3.28 25.13
N VAL A 53 9.91 3.00 26.43
CA VAL A 53 10.08 3.99 27.52
C VAL A 53 11.54 4.46 27.63
N GLY A 54 12.51 3.59 27.32
CA GLY A 54 13.93 3.94 27.33
C GLY A 54 14.33 5.00 26.28
N GLY A 55 13.52 5.21 25.24
CA GLY A 55 13.78 6.19 24.19
C GLY A 55 15.01 5.90 23.32
N GLY A 56 15.50 6.93 22.63
CA GLY A 56 16.67 6.82 21.75
C GLY A 56 16.40 5.92 20.53
N PRO A 57 17.16 4.83 20.31
CA PRO A 57 16.95 3.92 19.18
C PRO A 57 15.55 3.31 19.11
N SER A 58 14.86 3.16 20.25
CA SER A 58 13.50 2.61 20.29
C SER A 58 12.45 3.51 19.62
N THR A 59 12.77 4.79 19.39
CA THR A 59 11.90 5.69 18.62
C THR A 59 11.69 5.19 17.20
N TRP A 60 12.66 4.48 16.61
CA TRP A 60 12.53 3.88 15.28
C TRP A 60 11.45 2.80 15.27
N PHE A 61 11.30 2.08 16.38
CA PHE A 61 10.25 1.08 16.51
C PHE A 61 8.85 1.69 16.42
N ILE A 62 8.61 2.72 17.24
CA ILE A 62 7.33 3.45 17.23
C ILE A 62 7.11 4.12 15.88
N MET A 63 8.15 4.72 15.29
CA MET A 63 8.03 5.38 13.99
C MET A 63 7.67 4.39 12.89
N GLY A 64 8.28 3.19 12.89
CA GLY A 64 7.94 2.13 11.94
C GLY A 64 6.49 1.67 12.08
N TYR A 65 6.02 1.49 13.32
CA TYR A 65 4.62 1.15 13.58
C TYR A 65 3.64 2.24 13.14
N LEU A 66 3.91 3.51 13.46
CA LEU A 66 3.07 4.63 13.04
C LEU A 66 3.03 4.77 11.51
N LEU A 67 4.18 4.64 10.84
CA LEU A 67 4.23 4.62 9.38
C LEU A 67 3.40 3.45 8.83
N PHE A 68 3.52 2.24 9.37
CA PHE A 68 2.73 1.11 8.91
C PHE A 68 1.21 1.35 8.98
N ILE A 69 0.73 2.02 10.03
CA ILE A 69 -0.70 2.40 10.16
C ILE A 69 -1.06 3.52 9.18
N ILE A 70 -0.29 4.61 9.18
CA ILE A 70 -0.60 5.82 8.43
C ILE A 70 -0.50 5.57 6.93
N THR A 71 0.63 5.05 6.44
CA THR A 71 0.84 4.84 5.01
C THR A 71 0.27 3.52 4.53
N GLY A 72 0.23 2.50 5.37
CA GLY A 72 -0.42 1.22 5.06
C GLY A 72 -1.94 1.34 5.14
N SER A 73 -2.51 1.27 6.34
CA SER A 73 -3.97 1.21 6.50
C SER A 73 -4.67 2.48 6.01
N CYS A 74 -4.32 3.65 6.56
CA CYS A 74 -5.00 4.89 6.21
C CYS A 74 -4.69 5.32 4.77
N GLY A 75 -3.43 5.20 4.33
CA GLY A 75 -2.99 5.55 2.99
C GLY A 75 -3.71 4.75 1.91
N PHE A 76 -3.76 3.41 2.03
CA PHE A 76 -4.50 2.59 1.07
C PHE A 76 -6.02 2.82 1.12
N ALA A 77 -6.59 3.16 2.27
CA ALA A 77 -8.01 3.52 2.37
C ALA A 77 -8.32 4.83 1.62
N VAL A 78 -7.48 5.86 1.79
CA VAL A 78 -7.62 7.14 1.06
C VAL A 78 -7.46 6.91 -0.44
N LEU A 79 -6.44 6.16 -0.86
CA LEU A 79 -6.24 5.84 -2.28
C LEU A 79 -7.42 5.02 -2.85
N SER A 80 -7.96 4.07 -2.09
CA SER A 80 -9.17 3.32 -2.49
C SER A 80 -10.34 4.27 -2.76
N TYR A 81 -10.57 5.25 -1.88
CA TYR A 81 -11.61 6.26 -2.05
C TYR A 81 -11.39 7.16 -3.27
N VAL A 82 -10.14 7.60 -3.50
CA VAL A 82 -9.78 8.40 -4.68
C VAL A 82 -10.06 7.63 -5.96
N TYR A 83 -9.61 6.37 -6.06
CA TYR A 83 -9.84 5.54 -7.24
C TYR A 83 -11.32 5.24 -7.47
N TYR A 84 -12.08 4.99 -6.40
CA TYR A 84 -13.54 4.82 -6.48
C TYR A 84 -14.22 6.08 -7.05
N THR A 85 -13.81 7.26 -6.61
CA THR A 85 -14.39 8.53 -7.07
C THR A 85 -14.10 8.76 -8.55
N VAL A 86 -12.87 8.51 -8.98
CA VAL A 86 -12.45 8.63 -10.39
C VAL A 86 -13.21 7.64 -11.28
N GLU A 87 -13.34 6.37 -10.88
CA GLU A 87 -14.09 5.37 -11.63
C GLU A 87 -15.59 5.70 -11.70
N LYS A 88 -16.17 6.25 -10.61
CA LYS A 88 -17.57 6.70 -10.56
C LYS A 88 -17.85 7.86 -11.53
N GLU A 89 -16.88 8.72 -11.78
CA GLU A 89 -16.97 9.80 -12.78
C GLU A 89 -16.85 9.31 -14.24
N GLY A 90 -16.78 8.00 -14.47
CA GLY A 90 -16.65 7.42 -15.81
C GLY A 90 -15.28 7.66 -16.44
N LYS A 91 -14.26 8.00 -15.64
CA LYS A 91 -12.89 8.18 -16.10
C LYS A 91 -12.14 6.85 -16.07
N ILE A 92 -11.41 6.57 -17.13
CA ILE A 92 -10.61 5.35 -17.27
C ILE A 92 -9.22 5.61 -16.68
N ILE A 93 -8.81 4.75 -15.74
CA ILE A 93 -7.49 4.79 -15.10
C ILE A 93 -6.55 3.84 -15.84
N ASN A 94 -5.29 4.25 -16.00
CA ASN A 94 -4.25 3.34 -16.52
C ASN A 94 -3.93 2.24 -15.49
N ASN A 95 -4.55 1.08 -15.69
CA ASN A 95 -4.42 -0.08 -14.81
C ASN A 95 -2.98 -0.57 -14.61
N GLN A 96 -2.10 -0.47 -15.61
CA GLN A 96 -0.72 -0.95 -15.47
C GLN A 96 0.09 -0.04 -14.54
N LEU A 97 -0.05 1.28 -14.71
CA LEU A 97 0.66 2.27 -13.90
C LEU A 97 0.17 2.23 -12.45
N ALA A 98 -1.14 2.11 -12.25
CA ALA A 98 -1.75 1.98 -10.94
C ALA A 98 -1.33 0.69 -10.22
N LEU A 99 -1.36 -0.46 -10.92
CA LEU A 99 -0.97 -1.74 -10.32
C LEU A 99 0.52 -1.76 -9.92
N LEU A 100 1.40 -1.23 -10.78
CA LEU A 100 2.81 -1.09 -10.47
C LEU A 100 3.01 -0.22 -9.22
N GLY A 101 2.33 0.94 -9.18
CA GLY A 101 2.37 1.84 -8.03
C GLY A 101 1.90 1.19 -6.72
N ILE A 102 0.83 0.39 -6.78
CA ILE A 102 0.30 -0.37 -5.63
C ILE A 102 1.33 -1.36 -5.11
N VAL A 103 1.93 -2.16 -6.00
CA VAL A 103 2.92 -3.18 -5.61
C VAL A 103 4.13 -2.52 -4.96
N LEU A 104 4.68 -1.47 -5.60
CA LEU A 104 5.83 -0.73 -5.07
C LEU A 104 5.52 -0.10 -3.70
N THR A 105 4.35 0.52 -3.56
CA THR A 105 3.95 1.15 -2.29
C THR A 105 3.74 0.12 -1.21
N CYS A 106 3.09 -1.00 -1.52
CA CYS A 106 2.79 -2.06 -0.56
C CYS A 106 4.06 -2.74 -0.06
N VAL A 107 4.92 -3.18 -0.98
CA VAL A 107 6.19 -3.84 -0.65
C VAL A 107 7.12 -2.86 0.07
N GLY A 108 7.32 -1.67 -0.49
CA GLY A 108 8.21 -0.65 0.08
C GLY A 108 7.77 -0.23 1.47
N THR A 109 6.49 0.08 1.66
CA THR A 109 5.96 0.50 2.97
C THR A 109 6.05 -0.62 4.00
N THR A 110 5.60 -1.84 3.66
CA THR A 110 5.61 -2.98 4.59
C THR A 110 7.03 -3.34 4.98
N ALA A 111 7.94 -3.45 4.02
CA ALA A 111 9.32 -3.83 4.28
C ALA A 111 10.09 -2.72 5.03
N ALA A 112 9.94 -1.45 4.64
CA ALA A 112 10.61 -0.33 5.31
C ALA A 112 10.15 -0.19 6.76
N SER A 113 8.83 -0.21 7.00
CA SER A 113 8.27 -0.11 8.35
C SER A 113 8.63 -1.29 9.24
N THR A 114 8.66 -2.51 8.68
CA THR A 114 9.05 -3.72 9.42
C THR A 114 10.55 -3.69 9.75
N MET A 115 11.42 -3.32 8.80
CA MET A 115 12.85 -3.17 9.08
C MET A 115 13.12 -2.07 10.11
N LEU A 116 12.40 -0.95 10.04
CA LEU A 116 12.52 0.13 11.00
C LEU A 116 12.08 -0.32 12.41
N GLN A 117 11.03 -1.14 12.50
CA GLN A 117 10.64 -1.81 13.73
C GLN A 117 11.75 -2.74 14.26
N ILE A 118 12.27 -3.64 13.44
CA ILE A 118 13.34 -4.56 13.85
C ILE A 118 14.57 -3.77 14.33
N ALA A 119 14.99 -2.74 13.59
CA ALA A 119 16.11 -1.87 13.95
C ALA A 119 15.87 -1.19 15.31
N GLY A 120 14.68 -0.62 15.52
CA GLY A 120 14.33 0.02 16.78
C GLY A 120 14.27 -0.95 17.97
N ALA A 121 13.77 -2.17 17.75
CA ALA A 121 13.74 -3.21 18.77
C ALA A 121 15.14 -3.68 19.16
N LEU A 122 16.02 -3.94 18.18
CA LEU A 122 17.40 -4.35 18.41
C LEU A 122 18.22 -3.26 19.10
N GLY A 123 18.18 -2.03 18.57
CA GLY A 123 18.89 -0.90 19.15
C GLY A 123 18.38 -0.57 20.54
N GLY A 124 17.06 -0.59 20.72
CA GLY A 124 16.41 -0.33 21.99
C GLY A 124 16.68 -1.39 23.05
N TYR A 125 16.80 -2.66 22.67
CA TYR A 125 17.22 -3.74 23.57
C TYR A 125 18.67 -3.55 24.04
N GLN A 126 19.59 -3.27 23.11
CA GLN A 126 20.99 -3.03 23.46
C GLN A 126 21.16 -1.79 24.35
N TYR A 127 20.37 -0.75 24.12
CA TYR A 127 20.40 0.48 24.90
C TYR A 127 19.78 0.29 26.30
N SER A 128 18.53 -0.15 26.37
CA SER A 128 17.71 -0.08 27.60
C SER A 128 17.88 -1.29 28.51
N ILE A 129 18.28 -2.44 27.97
CA ILE A 129 18.40 -3.70 28.72
C ILE A 129 19.87 -4.02 28.95
N MET A 130 20.65 -4.06 27.87
CA MET A 130 22.07 -4.44 27.94
C MET A 130 22.98 -3.26 28.33
N HIS A 131 22.48 -2.02 28.36
CA HIS A 131 23.24 -0.81 28.67
C HIS A 131 24.55 -0.72 27.85
N SER A 132 24.49 -1.16 26.60
CA SER A 132 25.67 -1.21 25.73
C SER A 132 26.13 0.20 25.34
N PRO A 133 27.44 0.39 25.12
CA PRO A 133 27.96 1.67 24.65
C PRO A 133 27.35 2.03 23.28
N THR A 134 27.16 3.33 23.06
CA THR A 134 26.56 3.89 21.84
C THR A 134 27.26 3.43 20.57
N GLU A 135 28.57 3.25 20.61
CA GLU A 135 29.36 2.75 19.47
C GLU A 135 28.91 1.36 19.00
N LYS A 136 28.65 0.45 19.94
CA LYS A 136 28.18 -0.91 19.62
C LYS A 136 26.77 -0.88 19.03
N ILE A 137 25.91 0.01 19.53
CA ILE A 137 24.56 0.21 18.99
C ILE A 137 24.63 0.77 17.57
N ARG A 138 25.51 1.75 17.31
CA ARG A 138 25.73 2.31 15.98
C ARG A 138 26.15 1.23 14.98
N LEU A 139 27.17 0.44 15.31
CA LEU A 139 27.67 -0.63 14.45
C LEU A 139 26.60 -1.70 14.16
N LEU A 140 25.66 -1.92 15.10
CA LEU A 140 24.54 -2.83 14.89
C LEU A 140 23.47 -2.26 13.94
N LEU A 141 23.19 -0.96 14.02
CA LEU A 141 22.11 -0.31 13.27
C LEU A 141 22.54 0.18 11.89
N GLU A 142 23.80 0.57 11.73
CA GLU A 142 24.37 1.08 10.49
C GLU A 142 24.05 0.22 9.24
N PRO A 143 24.21 -1.12 9.24
CA PRO A 143 23.88 -1.93 8.08
C PRO A 143 22.39 -1.94 7.71
N LEU A 144 21.49 -1.57 8.64
CA LEU A 144 20.05 -1.51 8.40
C LEU A 144 19.60 -0.19 7.76
N VAL A 145 20.39 0.89 7.92
CA VAL A 145 20.02 2.23 7.44
C VAL A 145 19.86 2.27 5.93
N ASN A 146 20.80 1.68 5.18
CA ASN A 146 20.80 1.71 3.72
C ASN A 146 19.63 0.91 3.11
N PRO A 147 19.35 -0.33 3.55
CA PRO A 147 18.15 -1.06 3.13
C PRO A 147 16.84 -0.30 3.41
N ILE A 148 16.68 0.27 4.61
CA ILE A 148 15.49 1.04 4.98
C ILE A 148 15.32 2.24 4.05
N ARG A 149 16.41 2.96 3.75
CA ARG A 149 16.41 4.09 2.83
C ARG A 149 15.95 3.67 1.43
N LEU A 150 16.49 2.56 0.90
CA LEU A 150 16.12 2.06 -0.42
C LEU A 150 14.62 1.69 -0.49
N LEU A 151 14.12 0.97 0.51
CA LEU A 151 12.71 0.57 0.58
C LEU A 151 11.78 1.78 0.69
N THR A 152 12.21 2.81 1.42
CA THR A 152 11.46 4.08 1.53
C THR A 152 11.38 4.79 0.19
N ILE A 153 12.47 4.82 -0.59
CA ILE A 153 12.49 5.38 -1.95
C ILE A 153 11.53 4.60 -2.86
N ILE A 154 11.55 3.26 -2.80
CA ILE A 154 10.65 2.40 -3.57
C ILE A 154 9.19 2.70 -3.23
N ALA A 155 8.87 2.85 -1.93
CA ALA A 155 7.53 3.23 -1.48
C ALA A 155 7.10 4.60 -2.02
N ALA A 156 8.00 5.59 -1.98
CA ALA A 156 7.73 6.94 -2.48
C ALA A 156 7.46 6.95 -3.99
N ILE A 157 8.26 6.22 -4.78
CA ILE A 157 8.03 6.05 -6.22
C ILE A 157 6.66 5.41 -6.46
N GLY A 158 6.30 4.38 -5.69
CA GLY A 158 4.99 3.75 -5.77
C GLY A 158 3.83 4.73 -5.56
N ILE A 159 3.92 5.61 -4.57
CA ILE A 159 2.89 6.64 -4.31
C ILE A 159 2.80 7.62 -5.47
N ILE A 160 3.94 8.08 -5.99
CA ILE A 160 3.98 9.00 -7.14
C ILE A 160 3.28 8.37 -8.35
N LEU A 161 3.57 7.10 -8.65
CA LEU A 161 2.91 6.37 -9.74
C LEU A 161 1.40 6.25 -9.55
N GLN A 162 0.94 6.00 -8.32
CA GLN A 162 -0.50 5.92 -8.04
C GLN A 162 -1.20 7.28 -8.19
N CYS A 163 -0.55 8.38 -7.77
CA CYS A 163 -1.06 9.73 -7.97
C CYS A 163 -1.10 10.09 -9.46
N LEU A 164 -0.03 9.79 -10.21
CA LEU A 164 0.02 10.02 -11.66
C LEU A 164 -1.06 9.22 -12.39
N ALA A 165 -1.30 7.97 -12.01
CA ALA A 165 -2.35 7.16 -12.61
C ALA A 165 -3.76 7.73 -12.34
N ALA A 166 -4.01 8.29 -11.15
CA ALA A 166 -5.27 8.95 -10.83
C ALA A 166 -5.44 10.30 -11.55
N LEU A 167 -4.35 11.02 -11.83
CA LEU A 167 -4.38 12.30 -12.56
C LEU A 167 -4.51 12.12 -14.08
N LEU A 168 -3.80 11.13 -14.65
CA LEU A 168 -3.75 10.86 -16.09
C LEU A 168 -4.94 10.02 -16.56
N THR A 169 -6.14 10.49 -16.28
CA THR A 169 -7.38 9.76 -16.59
C THR A 169 -8.09 10.36 -17.79
N VAL A 170 -8.66 9.49 -18.63
CA VAL A 170 -9.37 9.89 -19.85
C VAL A 170 -10.87 9.63 -19.66
N ARG A 171 -11.73 10.57 -20.06
CA ARG A 171 -13.18 10.36 -20.03
C ARG A 171 -13.54 9.22 -20.97
N ARG A 172 -14.35 8.27 -20.49
CA ARG A 172 -14.98 7.27 -21.36
C ARG A 172 -15.99 7.99 -22.24
N THR A 173 -15.71 8.09 -23.53
CA THR A 173 -16.74 8.44 -24.52
C THR A 173 -17.64 7.22 -24.66
N GLU A 174 -18.89 7.31 -24.19
CA GLU A 174 -19.87 6.27 -24.50
C GLU A 174 -20.04 6.18 -26.02
N PRO A 175 -20.09 4.97 -26.60
CA PRO A 175 -20.43 4.84 -28.02
C PRO A 175 -21.81 5.45 -28.21
N THR A 176 -21.88 6.53 -29.00
CA THR A 176 -23.12 7.15 -29.44
C THR A 176 -24.09 6.05 -29.85
N HIS A 177 -25.16 5.90 -29.08
CA HIS A 177 -26.30 5.06 -29.40
C HIS A 177 -26.70 5.40 -30.84
N SER A 178 -26.31 4.56 -31.80
CA SER A 178 -26.74 4.71 -33.18
C SER A 178 -28.26 4.67 -33.13
N LEU A 179 -28.90 5.79 -33.47
CA LEU A 179 -30.35 5.87 -33.59
C LEU A 179 -30.82 4.71 -34.48
N PRO A 180 -31.92 4.04 -34.14
CA PRO A 180 -32.46 2.96 -34.97
C PRO A 180 -32.58 3.46 -36.40
N ASN A 181 -32.00 2.72 -37.35
CA ASN A 181 -32.06 3.06 -38.77
C ASN A 181 -33.54 2.96 -39.21
N PRO A 182 -34.21 4.07 -39.57
CA PRO A 182 -35.63 4.04 -39.94
C PRO A 182 -35.90 3.29 -41.25
N ASN A 183 -34.86 2.78 -41.91
CA ASN A 183 -34.98 1.98 -43.13
C ASN A 183 -34.98 0.46 -42.88
N ASP A 184 -34.77 -0.02 -41.65
CA ASP A 184 -34.84 -1.46 -41.35
C ASP A 184 -36.29 -2.00 -41.34
N ASP A 185 -37.30 -1.12 -41.30
CA ASP A 185 -38.73 -1.48 -41.23
C ASP A 185 -39.41 -1.59 -42.62
N LYS A 186 -38.66 -1.47 -43.72
CA LYS A 186 -39.24 -1.38 -45.09
C LYS A 186 -39.19 -2.65 -45.92
N ASN A 187 -38.70 -3.77 -45.40
CA ASN A 187 -38.50 -4.99 -46.19
C ASN A 187 -39.40 -6.19 -45.81
N ASP A 188 -40.42 -6.00 -44.95
CA ASP A 188 -41.30 -7.07 -44.49
C ASP A 188 -42.74 -7.01 -45.06
N HIS A 189 -42.88 -6.63 -46.34
CA HIS A 189 -44.16 -6.67 -47.08
C HIS A 189 -44.04 -7.36 -48.43
#